data_AF-A0A2N5XWR1-F1
#
_entry.id   AF-A0A2N5XWR1-F1
#
_cell.length_a   1.000
_cell.length_b   1.000
_cell.length_c   1.000
_cell.angle_alpha   90.00
_cell.angle_beta   90.00
_cell.angle_gamma   90.00
#
_symmetry.space_group_name_H-M   'P 1'
#
loop_
_entity.id
_entity.type
_entity.pdbx_description
1 polymer ?
#
loop_
_entity_poly.entity_id
_entity_poly.type
_entity_poly.pdbx_seq_one_letter_code
_entity_poly.pdbx_strand_id
1 'polypeptide(L)'
;MSDRLKKTRLLLRAQEHLQKNAQRAVTQMKTQLDQLRQKEKTLLLLMSEGDPMLVNSLMHSHTKQIKRVSQDRKKIDAALQEMKEQTRKHGVSMEIVKRLISVQEEAQAKMQEKKDQLELIDQSVQKNQSF
;
A
#
# COMPACT_ATOMS: atom_id res chain seq x y z
N MET A 1 9.17 -21.21 -19.49
CA MET A 1 8.72 -20.48 -18.28
C MET A 1 7.55 -21.20 -17.64
N SER A 2 7.66 -21.67 -16.39
CA SER A 2 6.60 -22.48 -15.76
C SER A 2 5.32 -21.67 -15.52
N ASP A 3 4.16 -22.31 -15.66
CA ASP A 3 2.85 -21.67 -15.42
C ASP A 3 2.69 -21.18 -13.98
N ARG A 4 3.38 -21.83 -13.03
CA ARG A 4 3.44 -21.41 -11.64
C ARG A 4 4.13 -20.04 -11.50
N LEU A 5 5.26 -19.82 -12.19
CA LEU A 5 5.95 -18.53 -12.18
C LEU A 5 5.12 -17.41 -12.83
N LYS A 6 4.42 -17.72 -13.93
CA LYS A 6 3.49 -16.77 -14.56
C LYS A 6 2.37 -16.35 -13.61
N LYS A 7 1.76 -17.30 -12.91
CA LYS A 7 0.71 -17.04 -11.91
C LYS A 7 1.25 -16.19 -10.75
N THR A 8 2.43 -16.51 -10.21
CA THR A 8 3.04 -15.73 -9.11
C THR A 8 3.36 -14.29 -9.53
N ARG A 9 3.87 -14.08 -10.76
CA ARG A 9 4.12 -12.73 -11.29
C ARG A 9 2.83 -11.93 -11.52
N LEU A 10 1.73 -12.59 -11.89
CA LEU A 10 0.43 -11.94 -12.03
C LEU A 10 -0.12 -11.51 -10.66
N LEU A 11 0.06 -12.35 -9.62
CA LEU A 11 -0.24 -11.99 -8.24
C LEU A 11 0.59 -10.80 -7.75
N LEU A 12 1.88 -10.74 -8.09
CA LEU A 12 2.74 -9.60 -7.75
C LEU A 12 2.20 -8.29 -8.33
N ARG A 13 1.86 -8.28 -9.62
CA ARG A 13 1.28 -7.09 -10.27
C ARG A 13 -0.02 -6.64 -9.61
N ALA A 14 -0.89 -7.59 -9.25
CA ALA A 14 -2.13 -7.27 -8.54
C ALA A 14 -1.84 -6.63 -7.17
N GLN A 15 -0.85 -7.13 -6.43
CA GLN A 15 -0.44 -6.56 -5.15
C GLN A 15 0.20 -5.17 -5.28
N GLU A 16 1.02 -4.94 -6.31
CA GLU A 16 1.60 -3.62 -6.60
C GLU A 16 0.52 -2.58 -6.90
N HIS A 17 -0.51 -2.95 -7.67
CA HIS A 17 -1.67 -2.10 -7.92
C HIS A 17 -2.43 -1.77 -6.64
N LEU A 18 -2.70 -2.77 -5.79
CA LEU A 18 -3.38 -2.57 -4.50
C LEU A 18 -2.57 -1.65 -3.59
N GLN A 19 -1.26 -1.85 -3.48
CA GLN A 19 -0.39 -1.00 -2.66
C GLN A 19 -0.38 0.45 -3.15
N LYS A 20 -0.30 0.66 -4.48
CA LYS A 20 -0.34 2.01 -5.07
C LYS A 20 -1.66 2.71 -4.79
N ASN A 21 -2.78 2.01 -4.87
CA ASN A 21 -4.10 2.55 -4.58
C ASN A 21 -4.25 2.88 -3.09
N ALA A 22 -3.81 1.99 -2.19
CA ALA A 22 -3.82 2.23 -0.75
C ALA A 22 -2.97 3.47 -0.38
N GLN A 23 -1.78 3.61 -0.97
CA GLN A 23 -0.90 4.76 -0.73
C GLN A 23 -1.54 6.09 -1.20
N ARG A 24 -2.25 6.07 -2.33
CA ARG A 24 -3.01 7.22 -2.83
C ARG A 24 -4.15 7.60 -1.88
N ALA A 25 -4.91 6.62 -1.40
CA ALA A 25 -5.99 6.85 -0.44
C ALA A 25 -5.45 7.45 0.87
N VAL A 26 -4.33 6.92 1.40
CA VAL A 26 -3.63 7.49 2.58
C VAL A 26 -3.23 8.94 2.34
N THR A 27 -2.69 9.26 1.17
CA THR A 27 -2.30 10.64 0.83
C THR A 27 -3.51 11.56 0.79
N GLN A 28 -4.60 11.15 0.15
CA GLN A 28 -5.83 11.94 0.06
C GLN A 28 -6.45 12.19 1.45
N MET A 29 -6.53 11.16 2.29
CA MET A 29 -7.06 11.32 3.65
C MET A 29 -6.17 12.19 4.52
N LYS A 30 -4.84 12.13 4.35
CA LYS A 30 -3.92 13.05 5.03
C LYS A 30 -4.20 14.51 4.63
N THR A 31 -4.38 14.78 3.34
CA THR A 31 -4.73 16.13 2.86
C THR A 31 -6.07 16.61 3.43
N GLN A 32 -7.09 15.76 3.47
CA GLN A 32 -8.39 16.10 4.08
C GLN A 32 -8.26 16.40 5.58
N LEU A 33 -7.45 15.62 6.30
CA LEU A 33 -7.17 15.85 7.72
C LEU A 33 -6.49 17.21 7.94
N ASP A 34 -5.50 17.56 7.12
CA ASP A 34 -4.80 18.84 7.21
C ASP A 34 -5.74 20.01 6.91
N GLN A 35 -6.66 19.87 5.95
CA GLN A 35 -7.71 20.86 5.69
C GLN A 35 -8.67 21.02 6.88
N LEU A 36 -9.07 19.93 7.54
CA LEU A 36 -9.91 20.01 8.74
C LEU A 36 -9.19 20.70 9.90
N ARG A 37 -7.90 20.42 10.10
CA ARG A 37 -7.08 21.09 11.11
C ARG A 37 -6.97 22.60 10.85
N GLN A 38 -6.80 23.00 9.59
CA GLN A 38 -6.82 24.42 9.22
C GLN A 38 -8.18 25.05 9.49
N LYS A 39 -9.28 24.40 9.10
CA LYS A 39 -10.64 24.91 9.39
C LYS A 39 -10.91 25.05 10.88
N GLU A 40 -10.50 24.08 11.69
CA GLU A 40 -10.61 24.14 13.15
C GLU A 40 -9.84 25.33 13.72
N LYS A 41 -8.59 25.54 13.25
CA LYS A 41 -7.77 26.69 13.66
C LYS A 41 -8.42 28.03 13.27
N THR A 42 -8.95 28.14 12.05
CA THR A 42 -9.65 29.35 11.60
C THR A 42 -10.91 29.64 12.43
N LEU A 43 -11.70 28.61 12.74
CA LEU A 43 -12.89 28.76 13.60
C LEU A 43 -12.53 29.19 15.02
N LEU A 44 -11.46 28.63 15.58
CA LEU A 44 -10.96 29.04 16.91
C LEU A 44 -10.46 30.49 16.92
N LEU A 45 -9.76 30.90 15.85
CA LEU A 45 -9.24 32.27 15.71
C LEU A 45 -10.37 33.30 15.57
N LEU A 46 -11.41 32.98 14.78
CA LEU A 46 -12.63 33.79 14.67
C LEU A 46 -13.36 33.93 16.01
N MET A 47 -13.32 32.90 16.86
CA MET A 47 -13.88 32.98 18.22
C MET A 47 -13.04 33.82 19.18
N SER A 48 -11.71 33.90 18.98
CA SER A 48 -10.82 34.70 19.83
C SER A 48 -10.69 36.17 19.42
N GLU A 49 -10.89 36.48 18.13
CA GLU A 49 -10.68 37.83 17.56
C GLU A 49 -11.98 38.60 17.28
N GLY A 50 -13.15 37.94 17.34
CA GLY A 50 -14.45 38.59 17.07
C GLY A 50 -14.95 39.50 18.19
N ASP A 51 -15.74 40.52 17.83
CA ASP A 51 -16.44 41.39 18.78
C ASP A 51 -17.27 40.55 19.78
N PRO A 52 -17.04 40.67 21.11
CA PRO A 52 -17.68 39.85 22.14
C PRO A 52 -19.21 39.77 22.04
N MET A 53 -19.89 40.82 21.57
CA MET A 53 -21.35 40.82 21.42
C MET A 53 -21.85 39.98 20.22
N LEU A 54 -21.11 39.99 19.11
CA LEU A 54 -21.37 39.13 17.94
C LEU A 54 -20.92 37.68 18.19
N VAL A 55 -19.82 37.51 18.92
CA VAL A 55 -19.32 36.20 19.33
C VAL A 55 -20.34 35.49 20.23
N ASN A 56 -21.03 36.18 21.15
CA ASN A 56 -22.03 35.54 22.02
C ASN A 56 -23.28 35.06 21.26
N SER A 57 -23.73 35.81 20.25
CA SER A 57 -24.88 35.43 19.41
C SER A 57 -24.55 34.29 18.42
N LEU A 58 -23.30 34.21 17.95
CA LEU A 58 -22.80 33.15 17.06
C LEU A 58 -22.10 32.00 17.80
N MET A 59 -21.85 32.12 19.11
CA MET A 59 -21.07 31.20 19.92
C MET A 59 -21.65 29.79 19.89
N HIS A 60 -22.98 29.66 19.95
CA HIS A 60 -23.63 28.36 19.91
C HIS A 60 -23.47 27.68 18.53
N SER A 61 -23.49 28.48 17.45
CA SER A 61 -23.27 28.01 16.08
C SER A 61 -21.82 27.59 15.86
N HIS A 62 -20.84 28.42 16.25
CA HIS A 62 -19.42 28.13 16.11
C HIS A 62 -18.97 26.98 17.02
N THR A 63 -19.47 26.90 18.25
CA THR A 63 -19.20 25.76 19.15
C THR A 63 -19.72 24.45 18.56
N LYS A 64 -20.92 24.47 17.94
CA LYS A 64 -21.48 23.30 17.25
C LYS A 64 -20.66 22.92 16.01
N GLN A 65 -20.17 23.91 15.25
CA GLN A 65 -19.28 23.68 14.11
C GLN A 65 -17.94 23.09 14.54
N ILE A 66 -17.30 23.62 15.59
CA ILE A 66 -16.05 23.09 16.14
C ILE A 66 -16.23 21.66 16.64
N LYS A 67 -17.32 21.38 17.37
CA LYS A 67 -17.63 20.00 17.80
C LYS A 67 -17.78 19.05 16.62
N ARG A 68 -18.46 19.47 15.54
CA ARG A 68 -18.59 18.67 14.31
C ARG A 68 -17.23 18.43 13.63
N VAL A 69 -16.45 19.49 13.42
CA VAL A 69 -15.10 19.39 12.82
C VAL A 69 -14.19 18.49 13.65
N SER A 70 -14.24 18.59 14.99
CA SER A 70 -13.48 17.73 15.90
C SER A 70 -13.90 16.26 15.80
N GLN A 71 -15.21 15.99 15.71
CA GLN A 71 -15.72 14.64 15.50
C GLN A 71 -15.29 14.06 14.14
N ASP A 72 -15.39 14.84 13.06
CA ASP A 72 -14.98 14.43 11.73
C ASP A 72 -13.47 14.20 11.65
N ARG A 73 -12.67 15.06 12.31
CA ARG A 73 -11.23 14.87 12.47
C ARG A 73 -10.90 13.54 13.14
N LYS A 74 -11.57 13.21 14.25
CA LYS A 74 -11.38 11.93 14.95
C LYS A 74 -11.73 10.72 14.09
N LYS A 75 -12.83 10.80 13.31
CA LYS A 75 -13.22 9.74 12.38
C LYS A 75 -12.19 9.52 11.28
N ILE A 76 -11.71 10.62 10.68
CA ILE A 76 -10.69 10.56 9.63
C ILE A 76 -9.35 10.06 10.19
N ASP A 77 -8.95 10.49 11.38
CA ASP A 77 -7.73 9.99 12.05
C ASP A 77 -7.81 8.47 12.30
N ALA A 78 -8.95 7.97 12.79
CA ALA A 78 -9.15 6.54 13.01
C ALA A 78 -9.07 5.74 11.70
N ALA A 79 -9.80 6.18 10.67
CA ALA A 79 -9.77 5.54 9.36
C ALA A 79 -8.37 5.63 8.69
N LEU A 80 -7.62 6.71 8.92
CA LEU A 80 -6.24 6.84 8.45
C LEU A 80 -5.31 5.83 9.13
N GLN A 81 -5.48 5.59 10.43
CA GLN A 81 -4.71 4.55 11.13
C GLN A 81 -5.01 3.16 10.57
N GLU A 82 -6.28 2.84 10.35
CA GLU A 82 -6.69 1.56 9.76
C GLU A 82 -6.09 1.36 8.37
N MET A 83 -6.19 2.36 7.49
CA MET A 83 -5.60 2.28 6.15
C MET A 83 -4.07 2.15 6.17
N LYS A 84 -3.38 2.81 7.10
CA LYS A 84 -1.92 2.63 7.27
C LYS A 84 -1.59 1.21 7.65
N GLU A 85 -2.35 0.60 8.55
CA GLU A 85 -2.14 -0.78 8.95
C GLU A 85 -2.41 -1.76 7.80
N GLN A 86 -3.49 -1.55 7.04
CA GLN A 86 -3.77 -2.33 5.82
C GLN A 86 -2.66 -2.18 4.79
N THR A 87 -2.15 -0.96 4.56
CA THR A 87 -1.02 -0.71 3.65
C THR A 87 0.24 -1.45 4.10
N ARG A 88 0.50 -1.49 5.41
CA ARG A 88 1.62 -2.26 5.98
C ARG A 88 1.46 -3.76 5.73
N LYS A 89 0.26 -4.30 5.95
CA LYS A 89 -0.06 -5.72 5.68
C LYS A 89 0.14 -6.06 4.20
N HIS A 90 -0.27 -5.17 3.29
CA HIS A 90 -0.03 -5.33 1.85
C HIS A 90 1.46 -5.29 1.50
N GLY A 91 2.25 -4.41 2.11
CA GLY A 91 3.70 -4.36 1.91
C GLY A 91 4.39 -5.67 2.28
N VAL A 92 4.06 -6.24 3.44
CA VAL A 92 4.58 -7.55 3.87
C VAL A 92 4.17 -8.66 2.90
N SER A 93 2.91 -8.68 2.47
CA SER A 93 2.42 -9.68 1.51
C SER A 93 3.16 -9.60 0.17
N MET A 94 3.44 -8.39 -0.31
CA MET A 94 4.22 -8.17 -1.53
C MET A 94 5.65 -8.69 -1.41
N GLU A 95 6.32 -8.49 -0.28
CA GLU A 95 7.65 -9.05 -0.06
C GLU A 95 7.65 -10.58 -0.09
N ILE A 96 6.62 -11.22 0.48
CA ILE A 96 6.46 -12.68 0.44
C ILE A 96 6.32 -13.16 -1.02
N VAL A 97 5.50 -12.48 -1.82
CA VAL A 97 5.32 -12.85 -3.24
C VAL A 97 6.62 -12.64 -4.03
N LYS A 98 7.38 -11.58 -3.77
CA LYS A 98 8.71 -11.38 -4.38
C LYS A 98 9.68 -12.51 -4.04
N ARG A 99 9.75 -12.91 -2.76
CA ARG A 99 10.59 -14.06 -2.35
C ARG A 99 10.16 -15.36 -3.04
N LEU A 100 8.86 -15.61 -3.17
CA LEU A 100 8.35 -16.78 -3.90
C LEU A 100 8.76 -16.80 -5.36
N ILE A 101 8.80 -15.63 -6.03
CA ILE A 101 9.29 -15.50 -7.40
C ILE A 101 10.77 -15.86 -7.46
N SER A 102 11.60 -15.29 -6.59
CA SER A 102 13.04 -15.59 -6.55
C SER A 102 13.33 -17.07 -6.38
N VAL A 103 12.66 -17.74 -5.43
CA VAL A 103 12.81 -19.19 -5.21
C VAL A 103 12.37 -19.99 -6.44
N GLN A 104 11.30 -19.59 -7.12
CA GLN A 104 10.83 -20.25 -8.34
C GLN A 104 11.79 -20.06 -9.53
N GLU A 105 12.42 -18.90 -9.63
CA GLU A 105 13.44 -18.60 -10.65
C GLU A 105 14.71 -19.41 -10.42
N GLU A 106 15.21 -19.47 -9.18
CA GLU A 106 16.34 -20.33 -8.81
C GLU A 106 16.06 -21.81 -9.08
N ALA A 107 14.84 -22.28 -8.76
CA ALA A 107 14.44 -23.65 -9.05
C ALA A 107 14.39 -23.94 -10.57
N GLN A 108 13.94 -22.99 -11.38
CA GLN A 108 13.99 -23.11 -12.84
C GLN A 108 15.42 -23.12 -13.37
N ALA A 109 16.29 -22.26 -12.85
CA ALA A 109 17.70 -22.23 -13.22
C ALA A 109 18.40 -23.57 -12.92
N LYS A 110 18.21 -24.12 -11.72
CA LYS A 110 18.76 -25.43 -11.34
C LYS A 110 18.20 -26.58 -12.18
N MET A 111 16.92 -26.52 -12.56
CA MET A 111 16.32 -27.52 -13.46
C MET A 111 16.92 -27.43 -14.87
N GLN A 112 17.18 -26.22 -15.36
CA GLN A 112 17.81 -26.01 -16.65
C GLN A 112 19.26 -26.50 -16.64
N GLU A 113 20.04 -26.14 -15.63
CA GLU A 113 21.43 -26.62 -15.47
C GLU A 113 21.50 -28.15 -15.45
N LYS A 114 20.60 -28.82 -14.72
CA LYS A 114 20.52 -30.30 -14.72
C LYS A 114 20.16 -30.87 -16.08
N LYS A 115 19.27 -30.21 -16.82
CA LYS A 115 18.87 -30.65 -18.15
C LYS A 115 20.04 -30.50 -19.14
N ASP A 116 20.74 -29.37 -19.10
CA ASP A 116 21.91 -29.11 -19.94
C ASP A 116 23.03 -30.12 -19.65
N GLN A 117 23.25 -30.48 -18.38
CA GLN A 117 24.19 -31.53 -17.98
C GLN A 117 23.80 -32.91 -18.53
N LEU A 118 22.51 -33.27 -18.47
CA LEU A 118 22.03 -34.53 -19.04
C LEU A 118 22.18 -34.56 -20.57
N GLU A 119 21.87 -33.47 -21.27
CA GLU A 119 22.05 -33.36 -22.73
C GLU A 119 23.54 -33.52 -23.14
N LEU A 120 24.48 -32.96 -22.35
CA LEU A 120 25.92 -33.16 -22.58
C LEU A 120 26.35 -34.62 -22.40
N ILE A 121 25.80 -35.30 -21.38
CA ILE A 121 26.08 -36.72 -21.15
C ILE A 121 25.53 -37.55 -22.32
N ASP A 122 24.29 -37.34 -22.74
CA ASP A 122 23.69 -38.06 -23.85
C ASP A 122 24.47 -37.86 -25.18
N GLN A 123 24.92 -36.64 -25.47
CA GLN A 123 25.78 -36.37 -26.63
C GLN A 123 27.13 -37.07 -26.53
N SER A 124 27.70 -37.17 -25.33
CA SER A 124 28.97 -37.88 -25.10
C SER A 124 28.81 -39.39 -25.27
N VAL A 125 27.68 -39.96 -24.82
CA VAL A 125 27.36 -41.37 -24.95
C VAL A 125 27.09 -41.73 -26.41
N GLN A 126 26.35 -40.90 -27.16
CA GLN A 126 26.13 -41.10 -28.59
C GLN A 126 27.42 -41.04 -29.41
N LYS A 127 28.35 -40.12 -29.09
CA LYS A 127 29.68 -40.06 -29.72
C LYS A 127 30.52 -41.31 -29.45
N ASN A 128 30.40 -41.92 -28.28
CA ASN A 128 31.14 -43.14 -27.93
C ASN A 128 30.53 -44.41 -28.53
N GLN A 129 29.23 -44.41 -28.88
CA GLN A 129 28.57 -45.55 -29.55
C GLN A 129 28.70 -45.52 -31.08
N SER A 130 29.22 -44.43 -31.65
CA SER A 130 29.46 -44.28 -33.09
C SER A 130 30.92 -44.60 -33.52
N PHE A 131 31.70 -45.18 -32.60
CA PHE A 131 32.97 -45.87 -32.85
C PHE A 131 32.78 -47.38 -32.67
#